data_AF-A0A7X9WNW2-F1
#
_entry.id   AF-A0A7X9WNW2-F1
#
_cell.length_a   1.000
_cell.length_b   1.000
_cell.length_c   1.000
_cell.angle_alpha   90.00
_cell.angle_beta   90.00
_cell.angle_gamma   90.00
#
_symmetry.space_group_name_H-M   'P 1'
#
loop_
_entity.id
_entity.type
_entity.pdbx_description
1 polymer ?
#
loop_
_entity_poly.entity_id
_entity_poly.type
_entity_poly.pdbx_seq_one_letter_code
_entity_poly.pdbx_strand_id
1 'polypeptide(L)'
;MADHLRRMFRFYALIAVIPLITGFIGVWSTTIGHLLALLIPIALIVTVIGTLIWIDHGMKLPVPPITKRKRALAIALAPLLLVASVVTIVPLFDAGNFFASLIRLNVDRDRYEAIIAHAQANPSERHGRRGDILYTVAPGPPVRVAFRVEEMRLFWGSTVYDPGGKEMQAKGADRLGLTLACRRLWGDYYTCWEDW
;
A
#
# COMPACT_ATOMS: atom_id res chain seq x y z
N MET A 1 -1.61 34.64 5.16
CA MET A 1 -0.80 33.75 4.28
C MET A 1 -0.49 32.42 4.94
N ALA A 2 0.12 32.41 6.13
CA ALA A 2 0.42 31.16 6.84
C ALA A 2 -0.81 30.25 7.00
N ASP A 3 -1.96 30.81 7.38
CA ASP A 3 -3.20 30.03 7.52
C ASP A 3 -3.69 29.43 6.20
N HIS A 4 -3.56 30.15 5.08
CA HIS A 4 -3.93 29.66 3.76
C HIS A 4 -3.07 28.45 3.37
N LEU A 5 -1.74 28.57 3.51
CA LEU A 5 -0.80 27.48 3.25
C LEU A 5 -1.09 26.28 4.17
N ARG A 6 -1.30 26.52 5.48
CA ARG A 6 -1.61 25.47 6.46
C ARG A 6 -2.88 24.70 6.12
N ARG A 7 -3.94 25.39 5.70
CA ARG A 7 -5.19 24.75 5.28
C ARG A 7 -5.02 23.93 4.01
N MET A 8 -4.26 24.45 3.04
CA MET A 8 -3.92 23.74 1.81
C MET A 8 -3.14 22.46 2.11
N PHE A 9 -2.04 22.53 2.87
CA PHE A 9 -1.28 21.33 3.28
C PHE A 9 -2.14 20.31 4.01
N ARG A 10 -2.98 20.75 4.95
CA ARG A 10 -3.91 19.86 5.67
C ARG A 10 -4.86 19.14 4.72
N PHE A 11 -5.40 19.84 3.73
CA PHE A 11 -6.29 19.25 2.74
C PHE A 11 -5.60 18.11 1.98
N TYR A 12 -4.44 18.35 1.38
CA TYR A 12 -3.71 17.30 0.65
C TYR A 12 -3.23 16.17 1.55
N ALA A 13 -2.80 16.48 2.79
CA ALA A 13 -2.40 15.47 3.76
C ALA A 13 -3.56 14.54 4.14
N LEU A 14 -4.77 15.08 4.35
CA LEU A 14 -5.97 14.27 4.63
C LEU A 14 -6.33 13.35 3.46
N ILE A 15 -6.16 13.82 2.22
CA ILE A 15 -6.38 12.98 1.05
C ILE A 15 -5.32 11.87 0.95
N ALA A 16 -4.06 12.18 1.23
CA ALA A 16 -2.96 11.21 1.20
C ALA A 16 -3.14 10.06 2.21
N VAL A 17 -3.93 10.24 3.26
CA VAL A 17 -4.27 9.18 4.21
C VAL A 17 -5.12 8.08 3.56
N ILE A 18 -5.90 8.38 2.52
CA ILE A 18 -6.79 7.41 1.86
C ILE A 18 -6.01 6.22 1.29
N PRO A 19 -5.04 6.38 0.35
CA PRO A 19 -4.28 5.25 -0.18
C PRO A 19 -3.53 4.48 0.90
N LEU A 20 -3.00 5.18 1.92
CA LEU A 20 -2.33 4.56 3.07
C LEU A 20 -3.27 3.61 3.85
N ILE A 21 -4.47 4.09 4.21
CA ILE A 21 -5.46 3.29 4.93
C ILE A 21 -5.97 2.15 4.06
N THR A 22 -6.22 2.38 2.77
CA THR A 22 -6.65 1.32 1.83
C THR A 22 -5.61 0.21 1.74
N GLY A 23 -4.33 0.57 1.60
CA GLY A 23 -3.22 -0.39 1.61
C GLY A 23 -3.17 -1.19 2.91
N PHE A 24 -3.34 -0.51 4.05
CA PHE A 24 -3.32 -1.12 5.36
C PHE A 24 -4.49 -2.09 5.60
N ILE A 25 -5.73 -1.64 5.39
CA ILE A 25 -6.93 -2.42 5.71
C ILE A 25 -7.06 -3.64 4.81
N GLY A 26 -6.68 -3.53 3.53
CA GLY A 26 -6.89 -4.64 2.61
C GLY A 26 -5.99 -5.86 2.84
N VAL A 27 -4.93 -5.75 3.68
CA VAL A 27 -4.18 -6.92 4.17
C VAL A 27 -4.99 -7.77 5.15
N TRP A 28 -5.94 -7.15 5.86
CA TRP A 28 -6.81 -7.80 6.84
C TRP A 28 -8.09 -8.34 6.22
N SER A 29 -8.68 -7.59 5.28
CA SER A 29 -9.82 -8.06 4.50
C SER A 29 -9.73 -7.50 3.09
N THR A 30 -9.60 -8.39 2.11
CA THR A 30 -9.49 -7.98 0.71
C THR A 30 -10.82 -7.36 0.27
N THR A 31 -11.95 -7.89 0.73
CA THR A 31 -13.28 -7.34 0.44
C THR A 31 -13.41 -5.86 0.87
N ILE A 32 -13.07 -5.53 2.12
CA ILE A 32 -13.10 -4.14 2.60
C ILE A 32 -12.05 -3.29 1.88
N GLY A 33 -10.86 -3.85 1.64
CA GLY A 33 -9.81 -3.20 0.86
C GLY A 33 -10.29 -2.77 -0.53
N HIS A 34 -11.01 -3.65 -1.26
CA HIS A 34 -11.53 -3.34 -2.59
C HIS A 34 -12.56 -2.21 -2.54
N LEU A 35 -13.45 -2.20 -1.54
CA LEU A 35 -14.41 -1.12 -1.35
C LEU A 35 -13.70 0.22 -1.07
N LEU A 36 -12.65 0.21 -0.25
CA LEU A 36 -11.84 1.39 0.02
C LEU A 36 -11.01 1.84 -1.19
N ALA A 37 -10.62 0.93 -2.08
CA ALA A 37 -9.90 1.27 -3.31
C ALA A 37 -10.75 2.14 -4.25
N LEU A 38 -12.08 2.04 -4.19
CA LEU A 38 -13.01 2.93 -4.92
C LEU A 38 -12.92 4.39 -4.45
N LEU A 39 -12.39 4.65 -3.24
CA LEU A 39 -12.18 6.00 -2.74
C LEU A 39 -10.97 6.69 -3.39
N ILE A 40 -10.02 5.95 -3.96
CA ILE A 40 -8.83 6.51 -4.59
C ILE A 40 -9.18 7.40 -5.82
N PRO A 41 -9.97 6.94 -6.81
CA PRO A 41 -10.38 7.81 -7.92
C PRO A 41 -11.25 8.99 -7.46
N ILE A 42 -12.09 8.80 -6.45
CA ILE A 42 -12.89 9.89 -5.86
C ILE A 42 -11.96 10.93 -5.23
N ALA A 43 -10.97 10.48 -4.47
CA ALA A 43 -9.95 11.33 -3.85
C ALA A 43 -9.15 12.12 -4.88
N LEU A 44 -8.80 11.50 -6.02
CA LEU A 44 -8.16 12.19 -7.14
C LEU A 44 -9.03 13.33 -7.70
N ILE A 45 -10.31 13.06 -7.96
CA ILE A 45 -11.25 14.09 -8.42
C ILE A 45 -11.37 15.23 -7.41
N VAL A 46 -11.53 14.90 -6.12
CA VAL A 46 -11.58 15.88 -5.02
C VAL A 46 -10.30 16.70 -4.95
N THR A 47 -9.14 16.08 -5.17
CA THR A 47 -7.84 16.76 -5.18
C THR A 47 -7.74 17.75 -6.35
N VAL A 48 -8.19 17.36 -7.55
CA VAL A 48 -8.21 18.25 -8.72
C VAL A 48 -9.13 19.44 -8.47
N ILE A 49 -10.37 19.20 -8.04
CA ILE A 49 -11.34 20.27 -7.72
C ILE A 49 -10.79 21.19 -6.63
N GLY A 50 -10.26 20.61 -5.54
CA GLY A 50 -9.64 21.35 -4.45
C GLY A 50 -8.46 22.21 -4.93
N THR A 51 -7.65 21.69 -5.85
CA THR A 51 -6.54 22.45 -6.47
C THR A 51 -7.04 23.69 -7.20
N LEU A 52 -8.09 23.56 -8.01
CA LEU A 52 -8.70 24.69 -8.72
C LEU A 52 -9.24 25.75 -7.74
N ILE A 53 -9.90 25.31 -6.65
CA ILE A 53 -10.39 26.20 -5.59
C ILE A 53 -9.24 26.93 -4.90
N TRP A 54 -8.13 26.23 -4.58
CA TRP A 54 -6.96 26.85 -3.95
C TRP A 54 -6.28 27.86 -4.87
N ILE A 55 -6.19 27.58 -6.17
CA ILE A 55 -5.67 28.52 -7.17
C ILE A 55 -6.55 29.78 -7.22
N ASP A 56 -7.87 29.62 -7.33
CA ASP A 56 -8.82 30.75 -7.34
C ASP A 56 -8.71 31.61 -6.07
N HIS A 57 -8.68 30.97 -4.90
CA HIS A 57 -8.44 31.66 -3.64
C HIS A 57 -7.09 32.37 -3.59
N GLY A 58 -6.02 31.75 -4.13
CA GLY A 58 -4.70 32.34 -4.23
C GLY A 58 -4.68 33.57 -5.14
N MET A 59 -5.45 33.55 -6.23
CA MET A 59 -5.65 34.71 -7.11
C MET A 59 -6.43 35.83 -6.42
N LYS A 60 -7.37 35.51 -5.53
CA LYS A 60 -8.19 36.52 -4.82
C LYS A 60 -7.53 37.10 -3.56
N LEU A 61 -6.31 36.68 -3.20
CA LEU A 61 -5.60 37.21 -2.04
C LEU A 61 -5.32 38.73 -2.20
N PRO A 62 -5.63 39.56 -1.18
CA PRO A 62 -5.45 41.01 -1.24
C PRO A 62 -3.97 41.40 -1.42
N VAL A 63 -3.75 42.39 -2.29
CA VAL A 63 -2.40 42.79 -2.78
C VAL A 63 -1.60 43.63 -1.77
N PRO A 64 -2.21 44.46 -0.90
CA PRO A 64 -1.53 44.96 0.29
C PRO A 64 -1.94 44.11 1.51
N PRO A 65 -1.03 43.54 2.33
CA PRO A 65 0.43 43.72 2.40
C PRO A 65 1.27 42.55 1.79
N ILE A 66 0.72 41.80 0.83
CA ILE A 66 1.36 40.57 0.33
C ILE A 66 2.29 40.87 -0.86
N THR A 67 3.59 40.55 -0.73
CA THR A 67 4.55 40.71 -1.84
C THR A 67 4.18 39.83 -3.05
N LYS A 68 4.49 40.28 -4.28
CA LYS A 68 4.20 39.53 -5.52
C LYS A 68 4.72 38.08 -5.48
N ARG A 69 5.92 37.87 -4.91
CA ARG A 69 6.53 36.54 -4.72
C ARG A 69 5.68 35.62 -3.85
N LYS A 70 5.17 36.16 -2.75
CA LYS A 70 4.32 35.44 -1.79
C LYS A 70 2.99 35.01 -2.42
N ARG A 71 2.40 35.86 -3.28
CA ARG A 71 1.19 35.51 -4.05
C ARG A 71 1.48 34.46 -5.13
N ALA A 72 2.59 34.59 -5.85
CA ALA A 72 3.03 33.57 -6.81
C ALA A 72 3.23 32.21 -6.14
N LEU A 73 3.85 32.18 -4.96
CA LEU A 73 4.01 30.95 -4.17
C LEU A 73 2.66 30.34 -3.78
N ALA A 74 1.70 31.15 -3.31
CA ALA A 74 0.38 30.65 -2.91
C ALA A 74 -0.37 29.99 -4.08
N ILE A 75 -0.25 30.55 -5.29
CA ILE A 75 -0.88 30.01 -6.50
C ILE A 75 -0.13 28.76 -7.00
N ALA A 76 1.20 28.81 -7.05
CA ALA A 76 2.03 27.73 -7.60
C ALA A 76 2.09 26.49 -6.68
N LEU A 77 1.87 26.65 -5.37
CA LEU A 77 1.95 25.53 -4.44
C LEU A 77 0.81 24.52 -4.60
N ALA A 78 -0.40 24.95 -4.97
CA ALA A 78 -1.53 24.04 -5.18
C ALA A 78 -1.26 22.99 -6.29
N PRO A 79 -0.84 23.35 -7.53
CA PRO A 79 -0.52 22.35 -8.54
C PRO A 79 0.71 21.49 -8.16
N LEU A 80 1.69 22.04 -7.44
CA LEU A 80 2.80 21.24 -6.91
C LEU A 80 2.32 20.18 -5.91
N LEU A 81 1.38 20.53 -5.03
CA LEU A 81 0.79 19.59 -4.08
C LEU A 81 -0.12 18.56 -4.76
N LEU A 82 -0.81 18.92 -5.83
CA LEU A 82 -1.53 17.98 -6.68
C LEU A 82 -0.58 16.93 -7.26
N VAL A 83 0.51 17.37 -7.90
CA VAL A 83 1.52 16.46 -8.48
C VAL A 83 2.11 15.57 -7.39
N ALA A 84 2.49 16.15 -6.25
CA ALA A 84 3.00 15.39 -5.11
C ALA A 84 1.98 14.34 -4.62
N SER A 85 0.70 14.70 -4.54
CA SER A 85 -0.36 13.78 -4.13
C SER A 85 -0.50 12.62 -5.11
N VAL A 86 -0.50 12.89 -6.43
CA VAL A 86 -0.60 11.85 -7.46
C VAL A 86 0.59 10.89 -7.41
N VAL A 87 1.81 11.43 -7.36
CA VAL A 87 3.05 10.62 -7.36
C VAL A 87 3.19 9.79 -6.07
N THR A 88 2.57 10.21 -4.97
CA THR A 88 2.65 9.50 -3.68
C THR A 88 1.55 8.45 -3.45
N ILE A 89 0.54 8.33 -4.32
CA ILE A 89 -0.55 7.34 -4.15
C ILE A 89 -0.01 5.92 -4.01
N VAL A 90 0.80 5.48 -4.97
CA VAL A 90 1.36 4.12 -4.97
C VAL A 90 2.31 3.91 -3.78
N PRO A 91 3.32 4.78 -3.53
CA PRO A 91 4.18 4.64 -2.35
C PRO A 91 3.41 4.59 -1.01
N LEU A 92 2.35 5.39 -0.85
CA LEU A 92 1.56 5.40 0.38
C LEU A 92 0.72 4.14 0.53
N PHE A 93 0.11 3.66 -0.56
CA PHE A 93 -0.58 2.37 -0.59
C PHE A 93 0.36 1.23 -0.21
N ASP A 94 1.55 1.18 -0.83
CA ASP A 94 2.58 0.17 -0.54
C ASP A 94 3.10 0.25 0.89
N ALA A 95 3.26 1.46 1.43
CA ALA A 95 3.64 1.66 2.82
C ALA A 95 2.56 1.10 3.76
N GLY A 96 1.29 1.40 3.50
CA GLY A 96 0.16 0.87 4.27
C GLY A 96 0.11 -0.64 4.25
N ASN A 97 0.24 -1.24 3.05
CA ASN A 97 0.31 -2.69 2.88
C ASN A 97 1.47 -3.30 3.67
N PHE A 98 2.67 -2.73 3.54
CA PHE A 98 3.85 -3.22 4.24
C PHE A 98 3.70 -3.20 5.77
N PHE A 99 3.22 -2.09 6.33
CA PHE A 99 3.00 -1.99 7.78
C PHE A 99 1.94 -2.98 8.27
N ALA A 100 0.84 -3.14 7.52
CA ALA A 100 -0.18 -4.12 7.88
C ALA A 100 0.36 -5.55 7.80
N SER A 101 1.14 -5.90 6.78
CA SER A 101 1.78 -7.21 6.64
C SER A 101 2.76 -7.49 7.77
N LEU A 102 3.54 -6.50 8.20
CA LEU A 102 4.42 -6.62 9.38
C LEU A 102 3.64 -6.86 10.67
N ILE A 103 2.60 -6.06 10.93
CA ILE A 103 1.77 -6.21 12.13
C ILE A 103 1.12 -7.58 12.13
N ARG A 104 0.57 -7.99 10.99
CA ARG A 104 -0.10 -9.28 10.87
C ARG A 104 0.87 -10.44 11.04
N LEU A 105 2.07 -10.38 10.45
CA LEU A 105 3.12 -11.37 10.70
C LEU A 105 3.41 -11.52 12.19
N ASN A 106 3.44 -10.40 12.92
CA ASN A 106 3.66 -10.42 14.36
C ASN A 106 2.45 -11.01 15.14
N VAL A 107 1.22 -10.75 14.70
CA VAL A 107 -0.01 -11.26 15.34
C VAL A 107 -0.23 -12.75 15.06
N ASP A 108 0.00 -13.21 13.83
CA ASP A 108 -0.28 -14.58 13.37
C ASP A 108 0.95 -15.49 13.42
N ARG A 109 2.07 -15.04 14.00
CA ARG A 109 3.37 -15.74 13.95
C ARG A 109 3.28 -17.20 14.34
N ASP A 110 2.73 -17.50 15.53
CA ASP A 110 2.65 -18.86 16.05
C ASP A 110 1.79 -19.76 15.15
N ARG A 111 0.74 -19.20 14.53
CA ARG A 111 -0.12 -19.92 13.59
C ARG A 111 0.61 -20.21 12.28
N TYR A 112 1.39 -19.26 11.78
CA TYR A 112 2.23 -19.47 10.60
C TYR A 112 3.29 -20.53 10.85
N GLU A 113 3.99 -20.48 11.98
CA GLU A 113 4.98 -21.50 12.36
C GLU A 113 4.34 -22.89 12.47
N ALA A 114 3.15 -23.00 13.06
CA ALA A 114 2.42 -24.27 13.15
C ALA A 114 1.97 -24.80 11.76
N ILE A 115 1.63 -23.93 10.81
CA ILE A 115 1.32 -24.32 9.43
C ILE A 115 2.60 -24.76 8.70
N ILE A 116 3.72 -24.06 8.88
CA ILE A 116 5.01 -24.44 8.29
C ILE A 116 5.43 -25.83 8.76
N ALA A 117 5.35 -26.10 10.07
CA ALA A 117 5.66 -27.42 10.63
C ALA A 117 4.74 -28.51 10.06
N HIS A 118 3.44 -28.19 9.89
CA HIS A 118 2.48 -29.11 9.28
C HIS A 118 2.83 -29.41 7.81
N ALA A 119 3.15 -28.38 7.03
CA ALA A 119 3.54 -28.52 5.63
C ALA A 119 4.86 -29.30 5.46
N GLN A 120 5.81 -29.12 6.38
CA GLN A 120 7.06 -29.89 6.42
C GLN A 120 6.82 -31.38 6.71
N ALA A 121 5.90 -31.68 7.63
CA ALA A 121 5.50 -33.06 7.93
C ALA A 121 4.68 -33.70 6.81
N ASN A 122 4.00 -32.91 5.97
CA ASN A 122 3.09 -33.36 4.91
C ASN A 122 3.45 -32.75 3.54
N PRO A 123 4.60 -33.11 2.94
CA PRO A 123 5.11 -32.45 1.74
C PRO A 123 4.27 -32.67 0.46
N SER A 124 3.29 -33.58 0.50
CA SER A 124 2.32 -33.80 -0.59
C SER A 124 1.20 -32.76 -0.61
N GLU A 125 0.94 -32.09 0.51
CA GLU A 125 -0.08 -31.04 0.60
C GLU A 125 0.35 -29.82 -0.22
N ARG A 126 -0.55 -29.31 -1.06
CA ARG A 126 -0.31 -28.13 -1.91
C ARG A 126 -1.09 -26.92 -1.46
N HIS A 127 -2.26 -27.15 -0.86
CA HIS A 127 -3.19 -26.11 -0.43
C HIS A 127 -3.92 -26.59 0.81
N GLY A 128 -4.19 -25.69 1.73
CA GLY A 128 -4.97 -26.00 2.91
C GLY A 128 -5.52 -24.77 3.59
N ARG A 129 -6.27 -25.01 4.67
CA ARG A 129 -6.87 -23.98 5.49
C ARG A 129 -6.75 -24.35 6.96
N ARG A 130 -6.28 -23.41 7.78
CA ARG A 130 -6.23 -23.58 9.24
C ARG A 130 -6.86 -22.39 9.94
N GLY A 131 -8.12 -22.58 10.36
CA GLY A 131 -8.98 -21.48 10.80
C GLY A 131 -9.33 -20.57 9.63
N ASP A 132 -9.08 -19.28 9.77
CA ASP A 132 -9.24 -18.25 8.75
C ASP A 132 -8.03 -18.09 7.80
N ILE A 133 -6.89 -18.73 8.08
CA ILE A 133 -5.70 -18.65 7.22
C ILE A 133 -5.77 -19.72 6.13
N LEU A 134 -5.84 -19.26 4.89
CA LEU A 134 -5.60 -20.07 3.70
C LEU A 134 -4.10 -20.13 3.44
N TYR A 135 -3.60 -21.28 3.01
CA TYR A 135 -2.18 -21.40 2.65
C TYR A 135 -1.97 -22.25 1.41
N THR A 136 -0.91 -21.92 0.69
CA THR A 136 -0.39 -22.68 -0.45
C THR A 136 1.03 -23.12 -0.12
N VAL A 137 1.37 -24.36 -0.43
CA VAL A 137 2.68 -24.95 -0.19
C VAL A 137 3.36 -25.21 -1.53
N ALA A 138 4.54 -24.62 -1.71
CA ALA A 138 5.47 -25.04 -2.75
C ALA A 138 6.46 -26.05 -2.15
N PRO A 139 6.35 -27.35 -2.51
CA PRO A 139 7.23 -28.37 -1.99
C PRO A 139 8.61 -28.28 -2.61
N GLY A 140 9.56 -28.78 -1.83
CA GLY A 140 10.97 -28.80 -2.14
C GLY A 140 11.75 -28.75 -0.82
N PRO A 141 13.05 -29.07 -0.83
CA PRO A 141 13.95 -28.60 0.20
C PRO A 141 14.50 -27.21 -0.21
N PRO A 142 14.20 -26.13 0.54
CA PRO A 142 13.29 -26.04 1.68
C PRO A 142 11.82 -25.86 1.27
N VAL A 143 10.89 -26.25 2.15
CA VAL A 143 9.45 -26.07 1.97
C VAL A 143 9.13 -24.58 2.07
N ARG A 144 8.32 -24.09 1.13
CA ARG A 144 7.88 -22.70 1.08
C ARG A 144 6.38 -22.63 1.23
N VAL A 145 5.90 -21.63 1.97
CA VAL A 145 4.48 -21.50 2.30
C VAL A 145 4.04 -20.06 2.08
N ALA A 146 2.96 -19.87 1.31
CA ALA A 146 2.28 -18.59 1.16
C ALA A 146 1.00 -18.59 2.00
N PHE A 147 0.78 -17.54 2.77
CA PHE A 147 -0.36 -17.34 3.66
C PHE A 147 -1.30 -16.25 3.11
N ARG A 148 -2.60 -16.52 3.13
CA ARG A 148 -3.67 -15.67 2.58
C ARG A 148 -4.86 -15.61 3.54
N VAL A 149 -5.60 -14.49 3.57
CA VAL A 149 -6.91 -14.38 4.28
C VAL A 149 -8.05 -14.85 3.38
N GLU A 150 -8.02 -14.40 2.14
CA GLU A 150 -9.11 -14.50 1.17
C GLU A 150 -8.53 -14.95 -0.18
N GLU A 151 -9.38 -15.47 -1.06
CA GLU A 151 -8.96 -16.00 -2.36
C GLU A 151 -8.62 -14.91 -3.39
N MET A 152 -9.14 -13.68 -3.21
CA MET A 152 -9.03 -12.60 -4.19
C MET A 152 -7.87 -11.64 -3.87
N ARG A 153 -6.94 -11.45 -4.81
CA ARG A 153 -5.58 -10.89 -4.55
C ARG A 153 -5.18 -9.63 -5.32
N LEU A 154 -6.06 -9.08 -6.16
CA LEU A 154 -5.67 -8.14 -7.22
C LEU A 154 -4.79 -6.95 -6.76
N PHE A 155 -4.85 -6.55 -5.49
CA PHE A 155 -4.12 -5.37 -4.98
C PHE A 155 -3.31 -5.60 -3.69
N TRP A 156 -3.36 -6.77 -3.04
CA TRP A 156 -2.66 -7.02 -1.77
C TRP A 156 -1.78 -8.26 -1.84
N GLY A 157 -0.53 -8.11 -1.39
CA GLY A 157 0.43 -9.21 -1.34
C GLY A 157 0.09 -10.28 -0.29
N SER A 158 0.54 -11.50 -0.55
CA SER A 158 0.54 -12.61 0.38
C SER A 158 1.77 -12.54 1.28
N THR A 159 1.64 -13.01 2.52
CA THR A 159 2.84 -13.27 3.35
C THR A 159 3.44 -14.60 2.92
N VAL A 160 4.73 -14.64 2.61
CA VAL A 160 5.42 -15.84 2.12
C VAL A 160 6.58 -16.17 3.04
N TYR A 161 6.67 -17.42 3.47
CA TYR A 161 7.86 -17.98 4.10
C TYR A 161 8.72 -18.67 3.03
N ASP A 162 9.90 -18.11 2.79
CA ASP A 162 10.90 -18.64 1.85
C ASP A 162 12.31 -18.62 2.45
N PRO A 163 12.72 -19.67 3.18
CA PRO A 163 14.06 -19.76 3.76
C PRO A 163 15.15 -19.98 2.70
N GLY A 164 14.79 -20.32 1.45
CA GLY A 164 15.73 -20.45 0.36
C GLY A 164 16.04 -19.13 -0.35
N GLY A 165 15.25 -18.08 -0.10
CA GLY A 165 15.38 -16.77 -0.74
C GLY A 165 15.26 -16.82 -2.27
N LYS A 166 14.60 -17.83 -2.83
CA LYS A 166 14.47 -18.01 -4.30
C LYS A 166 13.46 -17.04 -4.89
N GLU A 167 12.42 -16.67 -4.14
CA GLU A 167 11.42 -15.67 -4.57
C GLU A 167 12.00 -14.26 -4.68
N MET A 168 13.13 -13.99 -4.00
CA MET A 168 13.90 -12.74 -4.20
C MET A 168 14.59 -12.69 -5.58
N GLN A 169 14.73 -13.82 -6.27
CA GLN A 169 15.46 -13.94 -7.54
C GLN A 169 14.53 -14.01 -8.76
N ALA A 170 13.23 -14.18 -8.57
CA ALA A 170 12.25 -14.02 -9.63
C ALA A 170 12.26 -12.53 -10.03
N LYS A 171 12.94 -12.20 -11.13
CA LYS A 171 12.86 -10.89 -11.76
C LYS A 171 11.38 -10.65 -12.10
N GLY A 172 10.70 -9.84 -11.30
CA GLY A 172 9.31 -9.47 -11.54
C GLY A 172 9.12 -9.01 -12.98
N ALA A 173 8.05 -9.49 -13.62
CA ALA A 173 7.72 -9.10 -14.98
C ALA A 173 7.45 -7.60 -15.02
N ASP A 174 8.40 -6.87 -15.59
CA ASP A 174 8.43 -5.42 -15.69
C ASP A 174 7.48 -4.92 -16.79
N ARG A 175 6.19 -5.20 -16.67
CA ARG A 175 5.21 -4.74 -17.67
C ARG A 175 4.78 -3.28 -17.46
N LEU A 176 5.02 -2.70 -16.27
CA LEU A 176 4.51 -1.36 -15.91
C LEU A 176 5.46 -0.53 -14.99
N GLY A 177 6.68 -0.97 -14.68
CA GLY A 177 7.57 -0.23 -13.75
C GLY A 177 7.09 -0.17 -12.29
N LEU A 178 6.00 -0.87 -11.96
CA LEU A 178 5.60 -1.20 -10.59
C LEU A 178 6.34 -2.48 -10.23
N THR A 179 7.33 -2.38 -9.36
CA THR A 179 8.16 -3.53 -8.97
C THR A 179 7.29 -4.57 -8.28
N LEU A 180 6.83 -5.58 -9.03
CA LEU A 180 6.29 -6.83 -8.52
C LEU A 180 7.45 -7.62 -7.92
N ALA A 181 7.94 -7.15 -6.78
CA ALA A 181 9.06 -7.74 -6.05
C ALA A 181 8.55 -8.17 -4.68
N CYS A 182 8.89 -9.39 -4.28
CA CYS A 182 8.78 -9.78 -2.89
C CYS A 182 9.60 -8.79 -2.03
N ARG A 183 8.96 -8.20 -1.02
CA ARG A 183 9.64 -7.32 -0.07
C ARG A 183 9.84 -8.08 1.23
N ARG A 184 11.07 -8.09 1.75
CA ARG A 184 11.38 -8.74 3.03
C ARG A 184 10.60 -8.06 4.16
N LEU A 185 9.95 -8.88 5.00
CA LEU A 185 9.27 -8.44 6.23
C LEU A 185 10.20 -8.63 7.42
N TRP A 186 10.42 -9.88 7.82
CA TRP A 186 11.27 -10.24 8.97
C TRP A 186 11.77 -11.69 8.83
N GLY A 187 13.04 -11.95 9.16
CA GLY A 187 13.62 -13.29 9.01
C GLY A 187 13.49 -13.79 7.57
N ASP A 188 12.86 -14.96 7.40
CA ASP A 188 12.60 -15.61 6.12
C ASP A 188 11.17 -15.35 5.59
N TYR A 189 10.49 -14.35 6.16
CA TYR A 189 9.17 -13.91 5.71
C TYR A 189 9.25 -12.70 4.77
N TYR A 190 8.41 -12.73 3.75
CA TYR A 190 8.31 -11.74 2.68
C TYR A 190 6.84 -11.38 2.43
N THR A 191 6.58 -10.22 1.84
CA THR A 191 5.28 -9.89 1.23
C THR A 191 5.44 -9.94 -0.28
N CYS A 192 4.63 -10.75 -0.97
CA CYS A 192 4.74 -11.02 -2.41
C CYS A 192 3.38 -10.78 -3.11
N TRP A 193 3.40 -10.05 -4.22
CA TRP A 193 2.18 -9.69 -4.97
C TRP A 193 1.75 -10.73 -6.01
N GLU A 194 2.65 -11.63 -6.38
CA GLU A 194 2.36 -12.85 -7.12
C GLU A 194 2.72 -14.04 -6.23
N ASP A 195 1.91 -15.09 -6.27
CA ASP A 195 2.31 -16.39 -5.70
C ASP A 195 2.49 -17.32 -6.89
N TRP A 196 3.39 -18.29 -6.73
CA TRP A 196 3.72 -19.32 -7.72
C TRP A 196 2.53 -20.12 -8.25
#